data_AF-A0A7S2TLM9-F1
#
_entry.id   AF-A0A7S2TLM9-F1
#
_cell.length_a   1.000
_cell.length_b   1.000
_cell.length_c   1.000
_cell.angle_alpha   90.00
_cell.angle_beta   90.00
_cell.angle_gamma   90.00
#
_symmetry.space_group_name_H-M   'P 1'
#
loop_
_entity.id
_entity.type
_entity.pdbx_description
1 polymer ?
#
loop_
_entity_poly.entity_id
_entity_poly.type
_entity_poly.pdbx_seq_one_letter_code
_entity_poly.pdbx_strand_id
1 'polypeptide(L)'
;GQEGSYGDGRRHAVLMVNSGGGNPGTAPSVPQKSLVCENFYCRKTETLRWSRVIHKGKEVRLCNGCGISVQQERFCPHCEQIYRQSNKNGFDGKAWIACANCLRWSHVECEARNWSKEIYNIQKKI
;
A
#
# COMPACT_ATOMS: atom_id res chain seq x y z
N GLY A 1 23.26 1.15 -47.41
CA GLY A 1 24.34 1.77 -46.63
C GLY A 1 24.47 3.19 -47.10
N GLN A 2 24.25 4.16 -46.22
CA GLN A 2 24.50 5.58 -46.44
C GLN A 2 24.96 6.18 -45.09
N GLU A 3 26.26 6.49 -45.07
CA GLU A 3 26.90 7.73 -44.60
C GLU A 3 26.62 8.25 -43.17
N GLY A 4 27.69 8.29 -42.37
CA GLY A 4 27.74 8.93 -41.06
C GLY A 4 28.10 10.42 -41.14
N SER A 5 27.90 11.12 -40.03
CA SER A 5 28.51 12.43 -39.76
C SER A 5 28.72 12.61 -38.26
N TYR A 6 29.95 12.97 -37.92
CA TYR A 6 30.44 13.37 -36.61
C TYR A 6 30.09 14.84 -36.31
N GLY A 7 29.82 15.15 -35.03
CA GLY A 7 29.80 16.51 -34.48
C GLY A 7 29.10 16.51 -33.12
N ASP A 8 29.43 17.32 -32.13
CA ASP A 8 30.51 18.27 -31.90
C ASP A 8 30.47 18.53 -30.38
N GLY A 9 31.64 18.76 -29.78
CA GLY A 9 31.78 18.96 -28.35
C GLY A 9 31.25 20.32 -27.90
N ARG A 10 30.33 20.31 -26.93
CA ARG A 10 30.09 21.50 -26.08
C ARG A 10 30.61 21.26 -24.67
N ARG A 11 31.87 21.66 -24.50
CA ARG A 11 32.45 22.06 -23.20
C ARG A 11 31.81 23.39 -22.82
N HIS A 12 31.06 23.44 -21.73
CA HIS A 12 30.69 24.70 -21.09
C HIS A 12 31.50 24.88 -19.80
N ALA A 13 31.98 26.11 -19.66
CA ALA A 13 33.07 26.55 -18.81
C ALA A 13 32.79 26.41 -17.30
N VAL A 14 33.88 26.17 -16.57
CA VAL A 14 33.98 26.24 -15.11
C VAL A 14 33.96 27.70 -14.69
N LEU A 15 33.06 28.06 -13.77
CA LEU A 15 33.19 29.25 -12.92
C LEU A 15 33.18 28.77 -11.47
N MET A 16 34.35 28.85 -10.85
CA MET A 16 34.55 28.71 -9.43
C MET A 16 34.04 29.98 -8.75
N VAL A 17 33.11 29.85 -7.80
CA VAL A 17 32.98 30.81 -6.70
C VAL A 17 32.90 30.00 -5.40
N ASN A 18 33.94 30.17 -4.61
CA ASN A 18 34.15 29.56 -3.32
C ASN A 18 33.74 30.59 -2.25
N SER A 19 32.81 30.27 -1.35
CA SER A 19 32.58 31.02 -0.09
C SER A 19 31.55 30.31 0.80
N GLY A 20 31.93 30.02 2.05
CA GLY A 20 30.97 29.86 3.15
C GLY A 20 31.09 28.54 3.89
N GLY A 21 31.78 28.57 5.04
CA GLY A 21 31.94 27.43 5.93
C GLY A 21 30.65 26.91 6.55
N GLY A 22 30.71 25.63 6.93
CA GLY A 22 29.70 24.97 7.75
C GLY A 22 30.26 23.63 8.21
N ASN A 23 30.67 23.55 9.47
CA ASN A 23 30.95 22.27 10.13
C ASN A 23 29.75 21.33 9.92
N PRO A 24 29.94 20.05 9.57
CA PRO A 24 28.89 19.05 9.73
C PRO A 24 28.75 18.77 11.22
N GLY A 25 28.11 19.69 11.94
CA GLY A 25 27.53 19.38 13.23
C GLY A 25 26.50 18.29 12.99
N THR A 26 26.84 17.07 13.38
CA THR A 26 25.93 15.94 13.55
C THR A 26 24.71 16.44 14.31
N ALA A 27 23.65 16.78 13.57
CA ALA A 27 22.34 16.94 14.15
C ALA A 27 22.02 15.61 14.86
N PRO A 28 21.62 15.61 16.14
CA PRO A 28 21.16 14.39 16.77
C PRO A 28 20.02 13.86 15.92
N SER A 29 20.22 12.67 15.35
CA SER A 29 19.19 11.94 14.64
C SER A 29 18.07 11.68 15.64
N VAL A 30 17.05 12.55 15.63
CA VAL A 30 15.79 12.31 16.30
C VAL A 30 15.39 10.88 15.91
N PRO A 31 15.13 9.97 16.87
CA PRO A 31 14.68 8.64 16.53
C PRO A 31 13.38 8.81 15.74
N GLN A 32 13.47 8.72 14.42
CA GLN A 32 12.28 8.73 13.59
C GLN A 32 11.52 7.47 14.00
N LYS A 33 10.42 7.67 14.71
CA LYS A 33 9.52 6.59 15.10
C LYS A 33 9.25 5.77 13.85
N SER A 34 9.78 4.54 13.81
CA SER A 34 9.73 3.69 12.63
C SER A 34 8.28 3.54 12.21
N LEU A 35 7.94 4.01 11.01
CA LEU A 35 6.58 3.91 10.52
C LEU A 35 6.27 2.46 10.16
N VAL A 36 5.09 1.97 10.54
CA VAL A 36 4.64 0.61 10.24
C VAL A 36 3.30 0.66 9.55
N CYS A 37 3.10 -0.19 8.54
CA CYS A 37 1.82 -0.35 7.86
C CYS A 37 0.78 -0.91 8.82
N GLU A 38 -0.35 -0.23 8.96
CA GLU A 38 -1.44 -0.59 9.87
C GLU A 38 -2.36 -1.69 9.32
N ASN A 39 -2.10 -2.18 8.10
CA ASN A 39 -2.71 -3.43 7.63
C ASN A 39 -2.09 -4.59 8.43
N PHE A 40 -2.93 -5.28 9.23
CA PHE A 40 -2.52 -6.20 10.28
C PHE A 40 -1.52 -7.28 9.84
N TYR A 41 -1.65 -7.81 8.62
CA TYR A 41 -0.76 -8.86 8.10
C TYR A 41 0.33 -8.35 7.15
N CYS A 42 0.32 -7.06 6.80
CA CYS A 42 1.39 -6.48 5.98
C CYS A 42 2.59 -6.09 6.87
N ARG A 43 2.33 -5.25 7.89
CA ARG A 43 3.32 -4.73 8.85
C ARG A 43 4.67 -4.26 8.27
N LYS A 44 4.72 -3.90 6.98
CA LYS A 44 5.93 -3.35 6.36
C LYS A 44 6.36 -2.09 7.11
N THR A 45 7.64 -2.03 7.43
CA THR A 45 8.32 -0.88 8.05
C THR A 45 8.90 0.08 7.01
N GLU A 46 9.00 -0.39 5.76
CA GLU A 46 9.61 0.35 4.66
C GLU A 46 8.71 0.36 3.43
N THR A 47 8.62 1.53 2.79
CA THR A 47 7.87 1.73 1.55
C THR A 47 8.32 3.01 0.88
N LEU A 48 8.23 3.08 -0.45
CA LEU A 48 8.55 4.28 -1.23
C LEU A 48 7.70 5.50 -0.82
N ARG A 49 6.44 5.25 -0.45
CA ARG A 49 5.49 6.29 -0.03
C ARG A 49 4.48 5.73 0.95
N TRP A 50 4.24 6.49 2.02
CA TRP A 50 3.17 6.22 2.97
C TRP A 50 1.87 6.89 2.52
N SER A 51 0.77 6.17 2.60
CA SER A 51 -0.59 6.66 2.32
C SER A 51 -1.36 6.82 3.63
N ARG A 52 -2.06 7.94 3.78
CA ARG A 52 -3.11 8.12 4.80
C ARG A 52 -4.46 8.03 4.12
N VAL A 53 -5.29 7.10 4.57
CA VAL A 53 -6.62 6.87 3.99
C VAL A 53 -7.64 6.75 5.11
N ILE A 54 -8.88 7.21 4.88
CA ILE A 54 -9.97 6.92 5.80
C ILE A 54 -10.54 5.54 5.45
N HIS A 55 -10.41 4.58 6.37
CA HIS A 55 -10.98 3.23 6.24
C HIS A 55 -11.91 2.96 7.42
N LYS A 56 -13.18 2.64 7.13
CA LYS A 56 -14.26 2.50 8.14
C LYS A 56 -14.34 3.67 9.13
N GLY A 57 -14.21 4.91 8.61
CA GLY A 57 -14.28 6.12 9.42
C GLY A 57 -13.05 6.39 10.30
N LYS A 58 -11.98 5.60 10.17
CA LYS A 58 -10.71 5.81 10.87
C LYS A 58 -9.61 6.17 9.88
N GLU A 59 -8.82 7.19 10.18
CA GLU A 59 -7.58 7.44 9.43
C GLU A 59 -6.60 6.30 9.73
N VAL A 60 -6.15 5.62 8.68
CA VAL A 60 -5.15 4.55 8.77
C VAL A 60 -3.96 4.84 7.87
N ARG A 61 -2.78 4.41 8.33
CA ARG A 61 -1.50 4.57 7.66
C ARG A 61 -1.09 3.29 6.97
N LEU A 62 -0.98 3.34 5.65
CA LEU A 62 -0.72 2.18 4.82
C LEU A 62 0.55 2.37 3.98
N CYS A 63 1.26 1.27 3.72
CA CYS A 63 2.30 1.28 2.70
C CYS A 63 1.69 1.51 1.30
N ASN A 64 2.50 1.93 0.33
CA ASN A 64 2.05 2.27 -1.02
C ASN A 64 1.08 1.22 -1.62
N GLY A 65 1.45 -0.06 -1.56
CA GLY A 65 0.62 -1.14 -2.12
C GLY A 65 -0.68 -1.42 -1.35
N CYS A 66 -0.70 -1.19 -0.03
CA CYS A 66 -1.92 -1.32 0.75
C CYS A 66 -2.85 -0.13 0.51
N GLY A 67 -2.30 1.09 0.40
CA GLY A 67 -3.06 2.30 0.07
C GLY A 67 -3.79 2.18 -1.27
N ILE A 68 -3.07 1.75 -2.32
CA ILE A 68 -3.66 1.50 -3.64
C ILE A 68 -4.77 0.44 -3.56
N SER A 69 -4.57 -0.61 -2.76
CA SER A 69 -5.57 -1.68 -2.64
C SER A 69 -6.85 -1.20 -1.95
N VAL A 70 -6.76 -0.32 -0.93
CA VAL A 70 -7.95 0.29 -0.31
C VAL A 70 -8.69 1.21 -1.29
N GLN A 71 -7.98 2.03 -2.06
CA GLN A 71 -8.59 2.91 -3.06
C GLN A 71 -9.33 2.15 -4.16
N GLN A 72 -8.90 0.92 -4.46
CA GLN A 72 -9.54 0.05 -5.44
C GLN A 72 -10.53 -0.94 -4.82
N GLU A 73 -10.95 -0.70 -3.57
CA GLU A 73 -11.89 -1.56 -2.82
C GLU A 73 -11.45 -3.03 -2.69
N ARG A 74 -10.14 -3.27 -2.75
CA ARG A 74 -9.54 -4.60 -2.62
C ARG A 74 -9.26 -4.97 -1.18
N PHE A 75 -10.34 -5.24 -0.47
CA PHE A 75 -10.33 -5.78 0.89
C PHE A 75 -11.56 -6.66 1.14
N CYS A 76 -11.43 -7.59 2.08
CA CYS A 76 -12.53 -8.39 2.56
C CYS A 76 -13.62 -7.47 3.16
N PRO A 77 -14.88 -7.50 2.69
CA PRO A 77 -15.96 -6.65 3.21
C PRO A 77 -16.23 -6.87 4.70
N HIS A 78 -16.01 -8.11 5.17
CA HIS A 78 -16.40 -8.55 6.49
C HIS A 78 -15.35 -8.26 7.56
N CYS A 79 -14.07 -8.42 7.23
CA CYS A 79 -12.96 -8.28 8.19
C CYS A 79 -11.90 -7.26 7.80
N GLU A 80 -12.12 -6.52 6.70
CA GLU A 80 -11.24 -5.41 6.23
C GLU A 80 -9.84 -5.83 5.83
N GLN A 81 -9.57 -7.13 5.77
CA GLN A 81 -8.25 -7.59 5.39
C GLN A 81 -7.98 -7.17 3.95
N ILE A 82 -6.89 -6.45 3.73
CA ILE A 82 -6.47 -6.03 2.39
C ILE A 82 -5.76 -7.20 1.73
N TYR A 83 -6.06 -7.45 0.45
CA TYR A 83 -5.38 -8.44 -0.39
C TYR A 83 -4.65 -7.77 -1.55
N ARG A 84 -3.72 -8.49 -2.17
CA ARG A 84 -3.03 -8.06 -3.41
C ARG A 84 -3.28 -9.05 -4.52
N GLN A 85 -3.49 -8.54 -5.72
CA GLN A 85 -3.77 -9.35 -6.90
C GLN A 85 -2.64 -10.34 -7.26
N SER A 86 -1.40 -10.02 -6.88
CA SER A 86 -0.24 -10.90 -7.07
C SER A 86 -0.14 -12.03 -6.05
N ASN A 87 -0.94 -12.03 -4.99
CA ASN A 87 -0.86 -13.03 -3.92
C ASN A 87 -2.20 -13.77 -3.80
N LYS A 88 -2.24 -15.01 -4.33
CA LYS A 88 -3.46 -15.85 -4.35
C LYS A 88 -4.06 -16.11 -2.96
N ASN A 89 -3.26 -15.97 -1.89
CA ASN A 89 -3.66 -16.25 -0.51
C ASN A 89 -3.76 -14.97 0.35
N GLY A 90 -3.73 -13.77 -0.26
CA GLY A 90 -3.67 -12.52 0.49
C GLY A 90 -2.41 -12.42 1.37
N PHE A 91 -2.46 -11.58 2.40
CA PHE A 91 -1.35 -11.46 3.37
C PHE A 91 -1.47 -12.42 4.56
N ASP A 92 -2.64 -13.01 4.76
CA ASP A 92 -3.00 -13.72 5.99
C ASP A 92 -3.00 -15.23 5.85
N GLY A 93 -2.67 -15.75 4.67
CA GLY A 93 -2.59 -17.19 4.40
C GLY A 93 -3.95 -17.89 4.43
N LYS A 94 -5.05 -17.14 4.42
CA LYS A 94 -6.40 -17.68 4.46
C LYS A 94 -6.93 -17.99 3.06
N ALA A 95 -7.97 -18.80 3.00
CA ALA A 95 -8.69 -19.05 1.76
C ALA A 95 -9.59 -17.86 1.40
N TRP A 96 -9.47 -17.42 0.15
CA TRP A 96 -10.29 -16.36 -0.40
C TRP A 96 -11.18 -16.89 -1.53
N ILE A 97 -12.35 -16.28 -1.68
CA ILE A 97 -13.28 -16.51 -2.78
C ILE A 97 -13.54 -15.20 -3.49
N ALA A 98 -13.66 -15.25 -4.82
CA ALA A 98 -13.99 -14.10 -5.65
C ALA A 98 -15.45 -14.16 -6.08
N CYS A 99 -16.18 -13.05 -6.00
CA CYS A 99 -17.50 -12.94 -6.59
C CYS A 99 -17.39 -12.97 -8.13
N ALA A 100 -18.17 -13.82 -8.80
CA ALA A 100 -18.16 -13.92 -10.26
C ALA A 100 -18.64 -12.63 -10.97
N ASN A 101 -19.48 -11.83 -10.31
CA ASN A 101 -20.09 -10.64 -10.91
C ASN A 101 -19.24 -9.38 -10.72
N CYS A 102 -18.79 -9.11 -9.50
CA CYS A 102 -18.05 -7.89 -9.18
C CYS A 102 -16.54 -8.12 -8.98
N LEU A 103 -16.07 -9.37 -9.07
CA LEU A 103 -14.68 -9.78 -8.88
C LEU A 103 -14.07 -9.38 -7.53
N ARG A 104 -14.89 -8.97 -6.56
CA ARG A 104 -14.46 -8.67 -5.20
C ARG A 104 -14.11 -9.96 -4.47
N TRP A 105 -13.01 -9.94 -3.73
CA TRP A 105 -12.58 -11.07 -2.92
C TRP A 105 -12.99 -10.91 -1.46
N SER A 106 -13.42 -12.00 -0.85
CA SER A 106 -13.72 -12.13 0.58
C SER A 106 -13.16 -13.45 1.11
N HIS A 107 -12.94 -13.55 2.42
CA HIS A 107 -12.57 -14.83 3.01
C HIS A 107 -13.75 -15.79 2.98
N VAL A 108 -13.49 -17.05 2.66
CA VAL A 108 -14.49 -18.13 2.69
C VAL A 108 -15.19 -18.18 4.05
N GLU A 109 -14.42 -18.13 5.14
CA GLU A 109 -14.95 -18.15 6.51
C GLU A 109 -15.78 -16.90 6.85
N CYS A 110 -15.38 -15.75 6.30
CA CYS A 110 -16.11 -14.50 6.55
C CYS A 110 -17.46 -14.49 5.85
N GLU A 111 -17.53 -14.97 4.60
CA GLU A 111 -18.80 -15.18 3.90
C GLU A 111 -19.68 -16.13 4.68
N ALA A 112 -19.21 -17.34 5.01
CA ALA A 112 -20.00 -18.33 5.73
C ALA A 112 -20.60 -17.76 7.03
N ARG A 113 -19.81 -17.01 7.81
CA ARG A 113 -20.29 -16.37 9.04
C ARG A 113 -21.31 -15.28 8.79
N ASN A 114 -21.17 -14.50 7.71
CA ASN A 114 -22.15 -13.47 7.37
C ASN A 114 -23.49 -14.09 7.00
N TRP A 115 -23.50 -15.16 6.21
CA TRP A 115 -24.70 -15.90 5.82
C TRP A 115 -25.43 -16.49 7.03
N SER A 116 -24.70 -17.10 7.99
CA SER A 116 -25.31 -17.61 9.23
C SER A 116 -26.02 -16.51 10.02
N LYS A 117 -25.46 -15.30 10.07
CA LYS A 117 -26.09 -14.15 10.76
C LYS A 117 -27.36 -13.71 10.05
N GLU A 118 -27.38 -13.69 8.72
CA GLU A 118 -28.56 -13.31 7.94
C GLU A 118 -29.73 -14.28 8.17
N ILE A 119 -29.47 -15.59 8.13
CA ILE A 119 -30.49 -16.61 8.41
C ILE A 119 -31.04 -16.47 9.84
N TYR A 120 -30.16 -16.32 10.82
CA TYR A 120 -30.56 -16.11 12.21
C TYR A 120 -31.47 -14.88 12.39
N ASN A 121 -31.13 -13.78 11.73
CA ASN A 121 -31.90 -12.54 11.78
C ASN A 121 -33.28 -12.67 11.11
N ILE A 122 -33.42 -13.52 10.09
CA ILE A 122 -34.71 -13.83 9.46
C ILE A 122 -35.58 -14.65 10.42
N GLN A 123 -35.02 -15.70 11.03
CA GLN A 123 -35.74 -16.55 11.98
C GLN A 123 -36.26 -15.80 13.20
N LYS A 124 -35.55 -14.76 13.67
CA LYS A 124 -35.96 -13.92 14.81
C LYS A 124 -37.06 -12.89 14.49
N LYS A 125 -37.36 -12.67 13.21
CA LYS A 125 -38.38 -11.70 12.77
C LYS A 125 -39.75 -12.35 12.50
N ILE A 126 -39.85 -13.67 12.66
CA ILE A 126 -41.09 -14.46 12.59
C ILE A 126 -41.47 -14.83 14.02
#